data_AF-F4G342-F1
#
_entry.id   AF-F4G342-F1
#
_cell.length_a   1.000
_cell.length_b   1.000
_cell.length_c   1.000
_cell.angle_alpha   90.00
_cell.angle_beta   90.00
_cell.angle_gamma   90.00
#
_symmetry.space_group_name_H-M   'P 1'
#
loop_
_entity.id
_entity.type
_entity.pdbx_description
1 polymer ?
#
loop_
_entity_poly.entity_id
_entity_poly.type
_entity_poly.pdbx_seq_one_letter_code
_entity_poly.pdbx_strand_id
1 'polypeptide(L)'
;MFLDKYHETLYSLALSLRKNQFKVWDFTYVETSDPRVDYVIGEDRKGEEPVTYVLSVPKGCEDLRRCLGFSFMYYESFPFTSGVSIGVLDMAVKVIKTFKDEGEMMSYLRDEEVKQFKATDYLFLKDRSRGEGLYQRFISSLNDRELNELNDLARGYLEAYKLYDRNPEASGLDETVREIERRLLAVSSGYERVWNLNEGEHISEDEEHIEGEVREPLDVFQILSDVRAEKFRENVSKFLDFAGDEESSWESVRFRGSLLNVFERRAATILIRRPGFLTIDKAGGRTIPVQPSLIEVERLV
;
A
#
# COMPACT_ATOMS: atom_id res chain seq x y z
N MET A 1 -16.16 -9.15 -28.26
CA MET A 1 -15.97 -7.68 -28.10
C MET A 1 -14.64 -7.45 -27.37
N PHE A 2 -13.95 -6.32 -27.55
CA PHE A 2 -12.75 -6.02 -26.72
C PHE A 2 -13.15 -5.44 -25.36
N LEU A 3 -12.33 -5.68 -24.32
CA LEU A 3 -12.58 -5.19 -22.96
C LEU A 3 -12.74 -3.67 -22.92
N ASP A 4 -11.85 -2.96 -23.62
CA ASP A 4 -11.91 -1.52 -23.86
C ASP A 4 -11.03 -1.15 -25.08
N LYS A 5 -10.91 0.14 -25.37
CA LYS A 5 -10.10 0.65 -26.49
C LYS A 5 -8.60 0.44 -26.31
N TYR A 6 -8.12 0.39 -25.07
CA TYR A 6 -6.72 0.11 -24.77
C TYR A 6 -6.37 -1.32 -25.18
N HIS A 7 -7.21 -2.29 -24.81
CA HIS A 7 -7.02 -3.70 -25.16
C HIS A 7 -7.16 -3.96 -26.68
N GLU A 8 -8.05 -3.24 -27.38
CA GLU A 8 -8.13 -3.26 -28.85
C GLU A 8 -6.84 -2.72 -29.51
N THR A 9 -6.26 -1.66 -28.93
CA THR A 9 -5.01 -1.06 -29.42
C THR A 9 -3.84 -2.01 -29.20
N LEU A 10 -3.72 -2.62 -28.01
CA LEU A 10 -2.71 -3.63 -27.71
C LEU A 10 -2.82 -4.84 -28.62
N TYR A 11 -4.04 -5.30 -28.91
CA TYR A 11 -4.26 -6.39 -29.86
C TYR A 11 -3.70 -6.05 -31.25
N SER A 12 -4.01 -4.87 -31.76
CA SER A 12 -3.53 -4.40 -33.05
C SER A 12 -2.01 -4.28 -33.10
N LEU A 13 -1.40 -3.80 -32.00
CA LEU A 13 0.05 -3.70 -31.84
C LEU A 13 0.71 -5.09 -31.81
N ALA A 14 0.16 -6.01 -31.01
CA ALA A 14 0.65 -7.38 -30.89
C ALA A 14 0.68 -8.08 -32.25
N LEU A 15 -0.41 -7.95 -33.04
CA LEU A 15 -0.47 -8.53 -34.38
C LEU A 15 0.49 -7.87 -35.37
N SER A 16 0.71 -6.57 -35.27
CA SER A 16 1.62 -5.82 -36.16
C SER A 16 3.09 -6.19 -35.91
N LEU A 17 3.45 -6.48 -34.66
CA LEU A 17 4.81 -6.84 -34.26
C LEU A 17 5.06 -8.36 -34.25
N ARG A 18 4.04 -9.18 -34.51
CA ARG A 18 4.04 -10.64 -34.36
C ARG A 18 5.13 -11.30 -35.20
N LYS A 19 6.00 -12.05 -34.52
CA LYS A 19 6.88 -13.06 -35.12
C LYS A 19 6.24 -14.44 -35.13
N ASN A 20 5.61 -14.82 -34.01
CA ASN A 20 4.97 -16.12 -33.83
C ASN A 20 3.73 -15.99 -32.93
N GLN A 21 2.82 -16.96 -32.98
CA GLN A 21 1.70 -17.06 -32.06
C GLN A 21 1.34 -18.52 -31.79
N PHE A 22 1.00 -18.84 -30.54
CA PHE A 22 0.60 -20.19 -30.16
C PHE A 22 -0.32 -20.15 -28.93
N LYS A 23 -1.07 -21.23 -28.72
CA LYS A 23 -1.97 -21.37 -27.57
C LYS A 23 -1.19 -21.83 -26.35
N VAL A 24 -1.44 -21.21 -25.20
CA VAL A 24 -0.93 -21.60 -23.89
C VAL A 24 -2.10 -21.55 -22.92
N TRP A 25 -2.55 -22.73 -22.48
CA TRP A 25 -3.79 -22.88 -21.71
C TRP A 25 -4.98 -22.18 -22.41
N ASP A 26 -5.68 -21.31 -21.70
CA ASP A 26 -6.84 -20.55 -22.21
C ASP A 26 -6.43 -19.27 -22.97
N PHE A 27 -5.13 -19.01 -23.10
CA PHE A 27 -4.60 -17.80 -23.73
C PHE A 27 -3.98 -18.07 -25.11
N THR A 28 -3.85 -17.00 -25.89
CA THR A 28 -3.00 -16.97 -27.08
C THR A 28 -1.77 -16.13 -26.78
N TYR A 29 -0.61 -16.76 -26.74
CA TYR A 29 0.66 -16.05 -26.63
C TYR A 29 1.07 -15.51 -28.00
N VAL A 30 1.49 -14.26 -28.04
CA VAL A 30 1.95 -13.56 -29.25
C VAL A 30 3.38 -13.11 -29.01
N GLU A 31 4.32 -13.87 -29.59
CA GLU A 31 5.73 -13.50 -29.59
C GLU A 31 5.96 -12.39 -30.60
N THR A 32 6.56 -11.30 -30.16
CA THR A 32 6.75 -10.10 -30.96
C THR A 32 8.20 -9.93 -31.42
N SER A 33 8.42 -8.94 -32.28
CA SER A 33 9.75 -8.46 -32.64
C SER A 33 10.38 -7.51 -31.61
N ASP A 34 9.60 -6.97 -30.67
CA ASP A 34 10.12 -6.14 -29.59
C ASP A 34 11.02 -6.98 -28.67
N PRO A 35 12.20 -6.47 -28.26
CA PRO A 35 13.14 -7.23 -27.43
C PRO A 35 12.74 -7.34 -25.96
N ARG A 36 11.74 -6.56 -25.49
CA ARG A 36 11.36 -6.45 -24.07
C ARG A 36 10.00 -7.06 -23.77
N VAL A 37 9.04 -6.95 -24.70
CA VAL A 37 7.64 -7.26 -24.43
C VAL A 37 7.07 -8.25 -25.44
N ASP A 38 6.36 -9.24 -24.91
CA ASP A 38 5.42 -10.07 -25.66
C ASP A 38 3.98 -9.79 -25.18
N TYR A 39 2.99 -10.35 -25.88
CA TYR A 39 1.58 -10.14 -25.52
C TYR A 39 0.83 -11.45 -25.32
N VAL A 40 -0.22 -11.37 -24.53
CA VAL A 40 -1.11 -12.48 -24.21
C VAL A 40 -2.53 -12.04 -24.48
N ILE A 41 -3.22 -12.76 -25.36
CA ILE A 41 -4.62 -12.50 -25.69
C ILE A 41 -5.47 -13.51 -24.93
N GLY A 42 -6.25 -13.02 -23.97
CA GLY A 42 -7.28 -13.77 -23.26
C GLY A 42 -8.66 -13.57 -23.88
N GLU A 43 -9.45 -14.63 -23.88
CA GLU A 43 -10.87 -14.58 -24.23
C GLU A 43 -11.69 -15.09 -23.04
N ASP A 44 -12.34 -14.18 -22.33
CA ASP A 44 -13.33 -14.57 -21.33
C ASP A 44 -14.67 -14.84 -22.00
N ARG A 45 -15.09 -16.11 -21.97
CA ARG A 45 -16.38 -16.59 -22.48
C ARG A 45 -17.35 -16.98 -21.35
N LYS A 46 -16.98 -16.73 -20.10
CA LYS A 46 -17.75 -17.12 -18.91
C LYS A 46 -18.65 -16.00 -18.39
N GLY A 47 -18.48 -14.76 -18.86
CA GLY A 47 -19.41 -13.65 -18.64
C GLY A 47 -20.64 -13.70 -19.55
N GLU A 48 -21.55 -12.74 -19.39
CA GLU A 48 -22.76 -12.61 -20.23
C GLU A 48 -22.43 -12.42 -21.72
N GLU A 49 -21.31 -11.76 -22.01
CA GLU A 49 -20.79 -11.57 -23.37
C GLU A 49 -19.31 -11.99 -23.46
N PRO A 50 -18.87 -12.60 -24.58
CA PRO A 50 -17.46 -12.89 -24.82
C PRO A 50 -16.60 -11.63 -24.94
N VAL A 51 -15.59 -11.53 -24.08
CA VAL A 51 -14.69 -10.39 -23.99
C VAL A 51 -13.26 -10.80 -24.27
N THR A 52 -12.62 -10.07 -25.19
CA THR A 52 -11.20 -10.21 -25.51
C THR A 52 -10.40 -9.14 -24.78
N TYR A 53 -9.35 -9.55 -24.09
CA TYR A 53 -8.41 -8.65 -23.41
C TYR A 53 -6.98 -9.06 -23.77
N VAL A 54 -6.09 -8.09 -23.87
CA VAL A 54 -4.67 -8.27 -24.17
C VAL A 54 -3.83 -7.72 -23.02
N LEU A 55 -2.89 -8.53 -22.53
CA LEU A 55 -1.95 -8.17 -21.47
C LEU A 55 -0.52 -8.18 -22.02
N SER A 56 0.33 -7.31 -21.49
CA SER A 56 1.76 -7.34 -21.79
C SER A 56 2.47 -8.33 -20.86
N VAL A 57 3.49 -9.02 -21.37
CA VAL A 57 4.35 -9.91 -20.57
C VAL A 57 5.81 -9.68 -20.91
N PRO A 58 6.73 -9.88 -19.96
CA PRO A 58 8.16 -9.85 -20.24
C PRO A 58 8.54 -10.85 -21.33
N LYS A 59 9.52 -10.47 -22.17
CA LYS A 59 10.10 -11.35 -23.18
C LYS A 59 10.57 -12.67 -22.57
N GLY A 60 10.25 -13.78 -23.23
CA GLY A 60 10.73 -15.10 -22.81
C GLY A 60 10.05 -15.61 -21.53
N CYS A 61 8.83 -15.17 -21.26
CA CYS A 61 8.02 -15.70 -20.16
C CYS A 61 7.76 -17.21 -20.33
N GLU A 62 8.40 -18.03 -19.49
CA GLU A 62 8.25 -19.49 -19.49
C GLU A 62 6.97 -19.96 -18.77
N ASP A 63 6.58 -19.28 -17.69
CA ASP A 63 5.36 -19.55 -16.92
C ASP A 63 4.42 -18.34 -16.95
N LEU A 64 3.43 -18.43 -17.84
CA LEU A 64 2.50 -17.36 -18.15
C LEU A 64 1.75 -16.83 -16.91
N ARG A 65 1.29 -17.75 -16.04
CA ARG A 65 0.52 -17.43 -14.83
C ARG A 65 1.41 -16.66 -13.85
N ARG A 66 2.63 -17.14 -13.66
CA ARG A 66 3.61 -16.49 -12.80
C ARG A 66 4.01 -15.11 -13.33
N CYS A 67 4.22 -14.95 -14.63
CA CYS A 67 4.54 -13.65 -15.23
C CYS A 67 3.41 -12.64 -15.10
N LEU A 68 2.17 -13.11 -15.21
CA LEU A 68 0.97 -12.29 -15.05
C LEU A 68 0.55 -12.11 -13.58
N GLY A 69 1.26 -12.71 -12.63
CA GLY A 69 1.04 -12.49 -11.20
C GLY A 69 -0.18 -13.21 -10.60
N PHE A 70 -0.70 -14.27 -11.24
CA PHE A 70 -1.82 -15.05 -10.70
C PHE A 70 -1.62 -16.56 -10.77
N SER A 71 -2.28 -17.29 -9.88
CA SER A 71 -2.21 -18.75 -9.79
C SER A 71 -3.43 -19.43 -10.41
N PHE A 72 -4.60 -18.79 -10.33
CA PHE A 72 -5.87 -19.32 -10.83
C PHE A 72 -6.61 -18.26 -11.63
N MET A 73 -7.43 -18.70 -12.58
CA MET A 73 -8.46 -17.83 -13.17
C MET A 73 -9.72 -17.89 -12.31
N TYR A 74 -10.49 -16.79 -12.27
CA TYR A 74 -11.69 -16.70 -11.43
C TYR A 74 -12.78 -17.76 -11.70
N TYR A 75 -12.78 -18.36 -12.90
CA TYR A 75 -13.71 -19.44 -13.26
C TYR A 75 -13.21 -20.84 -12.92
N GLU A 76 -11.96 -20.96 -12.43
CA GLU A 76 -11.40 -22.23 -11.97
C GLU A 76 -11.81 -22.50 -10.51
N SER A 77 -11.68 -23.76 -10.09
CA SER A 77 -11.76 -24.08 -8.67
C SER A 77 -10.43 -23.71 -8.00
N PHE A 78 -10.48 -22.86 -6.98
CA PHE A 78 -9.32 -22.44 -6.21
C PHE A 78 -9.63 -22.44 -4.70
N PRO A 79 -8.65 -22.75 -3.84
CA PRO A 79 -8.79 -22.56 -2.41
C PRO A 79 -8.72 -21.06 -2.09
N PHE A 80 -9.71 -20.50 -1.40
CA PHE A 80 -9.64 -19.12 -0.92
C PHE A 80 -8.80 -19.06 0.36
N THR A 81 -7.48 -19.00 0.21
CA THR A 81 -6.51 -19.02 1.32
C THR A 81 -5.40 -18.00 1.10
N SER A 82 -4.73 -17.59 2.18
CA SER A 82 -3.58 -16.65 2.13
C SER A 82 -2.53 -17.07 1.09
N GLY A 83 -2.03 -16.12 0.32
CA GLY A 83 -1.07 -16.30 -0.77
C GLY A 83 -1.68 -16.66 -2.13
N VAL A 84 -2.98 -16.94 -2.22
CA VAL A 84 -3.62 -17.27 -3.49
C VAL A 84 -3.89 -16.01 -4.30
N SER A 85 -3.57 -16.06 -5.60
CA SER A 85 -3.74 -14.96 -6.54
C SER A 85 -4.66 -15.39 -7.68
N ILE A 86 -5.70 -14.60 -7.95
CA ILE A 86 -6.80 -14.93 -8.85
C ILE A 86 -6.86 -13.89 -9.98
N GLY A 87 -6.66 -14.31 -11.23
CA GLY A 87 -6.77 -13.48 -12.41
C GLY A 87 -8.22 -13.29 -12.84
N VAL A 88 -8.60 -12.04 -13.12
CA VAL A 88 -9.90 -11.63 -13.62
C VAL A 88 -9.72 -10.58 -14.71
N LEU A 89 -9.83 -10.99 -15.98
CA LEU A 89 -9.59 -10.11 -17.13
C LEU A 89 -8.20 -9.45 -17.06
N ASP A 90 -8.16 -8.13 -16.88
CA ASP A 90 -6.97 -7.29 -16.74
C ASP A 90 -6.64 -6.91 -15.29
N MET A 91 -7.16 -7.67 -14.33
CA MET A 91 -6.91 -7.48 -12.90
C MET A 91 -6.49 -8.79 -12.24
N ALA A 92 -5.77 -8.69 -11.13
CA ALA A 92 -5.51 -9.80 -10.22
C ALA A 92 -6.00 -9.47 -8.80
N VAL A 93 -6.59 -10.47 -8.15
CA VAL A 93 -7.02 -10.41 -6.74
C VAL A 93 -6.10 -11.32 -5.94
N LYS A 94 -5.29 -10.73 -5.07
CA LYS A 94 -4.35 -11.42 -4.19
C LYS A 94 -4.91 -11.51 -2.79
N VAL A 95 -5.03 -12.72 -2.26
CA VAL A 95 -5.45 -12.95 -0.87
C VAL A 95 -4.24 -12.83 0.03
N ILE A 96 -4.06 -11.68 0.69
CA ILE A 96 -2.92 -11.44 1.58
C ILE A 96 -3.05 -12.30 2.85
N LYS A 97 -4.22 -12.24 3.49
CA LYS A 97 -4.52 -12.98 4.71
C LYS A 97 -6.00 -13.35 4.76
N THR A 98 -6.31 -14.60 5.08
CA THR A 98 -7.67 -15.01 5.48
C THR A 98 -7.82 -15.05 7.00
N PHE A 99 -9.01 -14.75 7.50
CA PHE A 99 -9.32 -14.73 8.94
C PHE A 99 -10.37 -15.79 9.26
N LYS A 100 -10.13 -16.56 10.33
CA LYS A 100 -11.10 -17.54 10.86
C LYS A 100 -12.20 -16.84 11.64
N ASP A 101 -11.85 -15.79 12.37
CA ASP A 101 -12.75 -15.03 13.22
C ASP A 101 -12.26 -13.57 13.40
N GLU A 102 -13.09 -12.77 14.06
CA GLU A 102 -12.80 -11.36 14.34
C GLU A 102 -11.60 -11.18 15.27
N GLY A 103 -11.32 -12.13 16.16
CA GLY A 103 -10.16 -12.11 17.05
C GLY A 103 -8.84 -12.21 16.27
N GLU A 104 -8.76 -13.14 15.32
CA GLU A 104 -7.61 -13.27 14.42
C GLU A 104 -7.42 -12.02 13.55
N MET A 105 -8.52 -11.45 13.03
CA MET A 105 -8.48 -10.21 12.25
C MET A 105 -7.92 -9.04 13.07
N MET A 106 -8.45 -8.82 14.28
CA MET A 106 -7.97 -7.77 15.18
C MET A 106 -6.49 -7.95 15.53
N SER A 107 -6.06 -9.18 15.84
CA SER A 107 -4.64 -9.46 16.13
C SER A 107 -3.76 -9.15 14.92
N TYR A 108 -4.17 -9.58 13.72
CA TYR A 108 -3.41 -9.29 12.50
C TYR A 108 -3.29 -7.79 12.23
N LEU A 109 -4.39 -7.05 12.36
CA LEU A 109 -4.37 -5.60 12.19
C LEU A 109 -3.43 -4.92 13.20
N ARG A 110 -3.51 -5.35 14.46
CA ARG A 110 -2.72 -4.82 15.57
C ARG A 110 -1.23 -5.09 15.45
N ASP A 111 -0.85 -6.29 15.00
CA ASP A 111 0.50 -6.80 15.13
C ASP A 111 1.28 -6.76 13.79
N GLU A 112 0.59 -6.94 12.66
CA GLU A 112 1.20 -6.99 11.33
C GLU A 112 0.83 -5.78 10.46
N GLU A 113 -0.45 -5.48 10.27
CA GLU A 113 -0.89 -4.38 9.39
C GLU A 113 -0.43 -3.01 9.90
N VAL A 114 -0.29 -2.85 11.22
CA VAL A 114 0.26 -1.63 11.83
C VAL A 114 1.62 -1.23 11.25
N LYS A 115 2.43 -2.20 10.81
CA LYS A 115 3.74 -1.94 10.19
C LYS A 115 3.57 -1.29 8.82
N GLN A 116 2.59 -1.75 8.03
CA GLN A 116 2.25 -1.15 6.73
C GLN A 116 1.65 0.24 6.92
N PHE A 117 0.79 0.41 7.93
CA PHE A 117 0.28 1.72 8.29
C PHE A 117 1.42 2.70 8.64
N LYS A 118 2.33 2.31 9.54
CA LYS A 118 3.52 3.12 9.91
C LYS A 118 4.28 3.58 8.67
N ALA A 119 4.69 2.65 7.79
CA ALA A 119 5.42 3.00 6.57
C ALA A 119 4.63 3.95 5.64
N THR A 120 3.33 3.71 5.45
CA THR A 120 2.47 4.55 4.62
C THR A 120 2.28 5.95 5.23
N ASP A 121 2.13 6.02 6.55
CA ASP A 121 1.91 7.27 7.27
C ASP A 121 3.14 8.18 7.24
N TYR A 122 4.33 7.61 7.38
CA TYR A 122 5.58 8.34 7.20
C TYR A 122 5.68 9.00 5.83
N LEU A 123 5.31 8.29 4.76
CA LEU A 123 5.27 8.85 3.40
C LEU A 123 4.19 9.94 3.26
N PHE A 124 3.04 9.77 3.90
CA PHE A 124 1.99 10.79 3.95
C PHE A 124 2.47 12.06 4.64
N LEU A 125 3.10 11.95 5.80
CA LEU A 125 3.63 13.08 6.57
C LEU A 125 4.72 13.86 5.82
N LYS A 126 5.47 13.21 4.93
CA LYS A 126 6.46 13.84 4.06
C LYS A 126 5.87 14.48 2.78
N ASP A 127 4.54 14.56 2.67
CA ASP A 127 3.82 14.98 1.45
C ASP A 127 4.18 14.16 0.20
N ARG A 128 4.58 12.89 0.40
CA ARG A 128 4.96 11.96 -0.67
C ARG A 128 3.85 10.97 -1.01
N SER A 129 2.67 11.08 -0.39
CA SER A 129 1.51 10.27 -0.71
C SER A 129 0.47 11.07 -1.50
N ARG A 130 -0.46 10.36 -2.17
CA ARG A 130 -1.46 10.97 -3.06
C ARG A 130 -2.69 11.54 -2.33
N GLY A 131 -2.77 11.42 -1.00
CA GLY A 131 -3.89 11.93 -0.20
C GLY A 131 -4.08 11.19 1.12
N GLU A 132 -5.07 11.64 1.90
CA GLU A 132 -5.42 11.08 3.21
C GLU A 132 -6.16 9.74 3.06
N GLY A 133 -5.57 8.66 3.59
CA GLY A 133 -6.14 7.31 3.60
C GLY A 133 -7.07 7.05 4.78
N LEU A 134 -7.64 5.84 4.85
CA LEU A 134 -8.57 5.45 5.92
C LEU A 134 -7.92 5.52 7.31
N TYR A 135 -6.69 5.04 7.42
CA TYR A 135 -5.92 5.09 8.67
C TYR A 135 -5.64 6.52 9.12
N GLN A 136 -5.21 7.40 8.21
CA GLN A 136 -4.95 8.80 8.52
C GLN A 136 -6.21 9.48 9.05
N ARG A 137 -7.35 9.31 8.34
CA ARG A 137 -8.65 9.86 8.78
C ARG A 137 -9.06 9.34 10.14
N PHE A 138 -8.86 8.05 10.39
CA PHE A 138 -9.13 7.45 11.70
C PHE A 138 -8.30 8.11 12.79
N ILE A 139 -6.98 8.21 12.60
CA ILE A 139 -6.10 8.84 13.59
C ILE A 139 -6.47 10.31 13.82
N SER A 140 -6.76 11.07 12.76
CA SER A 140 -7.24 12.45 12.85
C SER A 140 -8.55 12.56 13.64
N SER A 141 -9.39 11.52 13.63
CA SER A 141 -10.68 11.51 14.34
C SER A 141 -10.57 11.22 15.84
N LEU A 142 -9.43 10.72 16.34
CA LEU A 142 -9.28 10.33 17.74
C LEU A 142 -9.31 11.51 18.72
N ASN A 143 -9.16 12.76 18.24
CA ASN A 143 -9.09 13.97 19.07
C ASN A 143 -8.11 13.81 20.26
N ASP A 144 -6.98 13.14 20.03
CA ASP A 144 -6.02 12.79 21.06
C ASP A 144 -5.11 14.00 21.37
N ARG A 145 -5.04 14.38 22.66
CA ARG A 145 -4.28 15.55 23.11
C ARG A 145 -2.77 15.39 22.86
N GLU A 146 -2.23 14.19 23.05
CA GLU A 146 -0.80 13.92 22.88
C GLU A 146 -0.43 13.99 21.39
N LEU A 147 -1.29 13.46 20.51
CA LEU A 147 -1.10 13.60 19.06
C LEU A 147 -1.14 15.07 18.62
N ASN A 148 -2.05 15.87 19.16
CA ASN A 148 -2.13 17.29 18.85
C ASN A 148 -0.87 18.04 19.31
N GLU A 149 -0.40 17.78 20.53
CA GLU A 149 0.84 18.38 21.05
C GLU A 149 2.06 17.97 20.21
N LEU A 150 2.19 16.69 19.83
CA LEU A 150 3.28 16.22 18.96
C LEU A 150 3.25 16.89 17.58
N ASN A 151 2.07 17.06 16.99
CA ASN A 151 1.93 17.75 15.70
C ASN A 151 2.37 19.21 15.77
N ASP A 152 2.00 19.92 16.84
CA ASP A 152 2.40 21.32 17.05
C ASP A 152 3.91 21.43 17.31
N LEU A 153 4.48 20.53 18.12
CA LEU A 153 5.92 20.47 18.37
C LEU A 153 6.70 20.15 17.10
N ALA A 154 6.24 19.20 16.27
CA ALA A 154 6.90 18.85 15.01
C ALA A 154 6.90 20.01 14.02
N ARG A 155 5.79 20.74 13.89
CA ARG A 155 5.72 21.97 13.08
C ARG A 155 6.70 23.03 13.59
N GLY A 156 6.72 23.25 14.89
CA GLY A 156 7.66 24.17 15.55
C GLY A 156 9.11 23.79 15.29
N TYR A 157 9.44 22.50 15.41
CA TYR A 157 10.77 21.97 15.14
C TYR A 157 11.22 22.22 13.70
N LEU A 158 10.38 21.91 12.71
CA LEU A 158 10.72 22.08 11.29
C LEU A 158 10.98 23.55 10.93
N GLU A 159 10.17 24.48 11.45
CA GLU A 159 10.39 25.91 11.23
C GLU A 159 11.64 26.40 11.98
N ALA A 160 11.85 26.00 13.23
CA ALA A 160 13.03 26.37 14.01
C ALA A 160 14.32 25.87 13.36
N TYR A 161 14.35 24.60 12.90
CA TYR A 161 15.50 24.01 12.22
C TYR A 161 15.80 24.71 10.89
N LYS A 162 14.77 25.03 10.10
CA LYS A 162 14.91 25.82 8.87
C LYS A 162 15.46 27.23 9.12
N LEU A 163 15.10 27.86 10.25
CA LEU A 163 15.63 29.17 10.64
C LEU A 163 17.08 29.07 11.12
N TYR A 164 17.40 28.03 11.91
CA TYR A 164 18.74 27.72 12.37
C TYR A 164 19.71 27.47 11.20
N ASP A 165 19.32 26.64 10.24
CA ASP A 165 20.08 26.34 9.02
C ASP A 165 20.38 27.59 8.19
N ARG A 166 19.46 28.56 8.16
CA ARG A 166 19.63 29.84 7.45
C ARG A 166 20.42 30.88 8.25
N ASN A 167 20.49 30.76 9.57
CA ASN A 167 21.06 31.76 10.47
C ASN A 167 21.84 31.08 11.62
N PRO A 168 22.94 30.36 11.32
CA PRO A 168 23.65 29.58 12.33
C PRO A 168 24.26 30.44 13.46
N GLU A 169 24.51 31.73 13.20
CA GLU A 169 25.06 32.68 14.18
C GLU A 169 23.99 33.32 15.10
N ALA A 170 22.70 33.03 14.88
CA ALA A 170 21.64 33.60 15.70
C ALA A 170 21.59 32.95 17.10
N SER A 171 22.04 33.70 18.10
CA SER A 171 22.06 33.29 19.51
C SER A 171 20.66 32.88 20.00
N GLY A 172 20.54 31.69 20.59
CA GLY A 172 19.31 31.17 21.23
C GLY A 172 18.44 30.27 20.35
N LEU A 173 18.70 30.16 19.04
CA LEU A 173 17.97 29.21 18.18
C LEU A 173 18.32 27.75 18.51
N ASP A 174 19.59 27.46 18.80
CA ASP A 174 20.03 26.12 19.23
C ASP A 174 19.33 25.68 20.53
N GLU A 175 19.25 26.56 21.53
CA GLU A 175 18.53 26.27 22.79
C GLU A 175 17.03 26.00 22.54
N THR A 176 16.41 26.77 21.65
CA THR A 176 15.01 26.60 21.27
C THR A 176 14.79 25.26 20.58
N VAL A 177 15.65 24.90 19.62
CA VAL A 177 15.59 23.60 18.91
C VAL A 177 15.74 22.46 19.93
N ARG A 178 16.72 22.53 20.83
CA ARG A 178 16.94 21.51 21.88
C ARG A 178 15.78 21.41 22.86
N GLU A 179 15.10 22.50 23.18
CA GLU A 179 13.89 22.45 24.01
C GLU A 179 12.76 21.72 23.30
N ILE A 180 12.53 22.02 22.02
CA ILE A 180 11.50 21.35 21.21
C ILE A 180 11.82 19.86 21.06
N GLU A 181 13.08 19.51 20.77
CA GLU A 181 13.54 18.11 20.73
C GLU A 181 13.22 17.40 22.04
N ARG A 182 13.66 17.94 23.19
CA ARG A 182 13.40 17.32 24.50
C ARG A 182 11.91 17.11 24.77
N ARG A 183 11.05 18.04 24.34
CA ARG A 183 9.59 17.89 24.47
C ARG A 183 9.02 16.82 23.55
N LEU A 184 9.49 16.74 22.29
CA LEU A 184 9.13 15.66 21.37
C LEU A 184 9.53 14.30 21.94
N LEU A 185 10.75 14.18 22.47
CA LEU A 185 11.24 12.97 23.14
C LEU A 185 10.38 12.62 24.36
N ALA A 186 10.06 13.60 25.20
CA ALA A 186 9.28 13.38 26.43
C ALA A 186 7.87 12.86 26.12
N VAL A 187 7.15 13.47 25.17
CA VAL A 187 5.78 13.06 24.81
C VAL A 187 5.78 11.69 24.14
N SER A 188 6.82 11.38 23.36
CA SER A 188 6.96 10.09 22.68
C SER A 188 7.56 8.96 23.54
N SER A 189 8.13 9.27 24.71
CA SER A 189 8.84 8.29 25.55
C SER A 189 7.99 7.13 26.07
N GLY A 190 6.67 7.31 26.17
CA GLY A 190 5.73 6.23 26.49
C GLY A 190 5.63 5.15 25.41
N TYR A 191 6.24 5.37 24.25
CA TYR A 191 6.27 4.45 23.11
C TYR A 191 7.70 3.90 22.96
N GLU A 192 8.03 2.87 23.74
CA GLU A 192 9.39 2.30 23.96
C GLU A 192 10.19 1.87 22.70
N ARG A 193 9.67 2.03 21.48
CA ARG A 193 10.35 1.66 20.21
C ARG A 193 10.85 2.83 19.37
N VAL A 194 10.74 4.06 19.86
CA VAL A 194 10.99 5.25 19.04
C VAL A 194 12.49 5.57 18.89
N TRP A 195 13.40 4.90 19.63
CA TRP A 195 14.79 5.37 19.76
C TRP A 195 15.84 4.27 19.52
N ASN A 196 16.48 4.32 18.35
CA ASN A 196 17.89 3.97 18.18
C ASN A 196 18.59 5.23 17.65
N LEU A 197 18.71 6.25 18.49
CA LEU A 197 19.79 7.21 18.33
C LEU A 197 21.00 6.54 18.99
N ASN A 198 22.12 6.42 18.27
CA ASN A 198 23.37 5.83 18.76
C ASN A 198 23.84 6.51 20.06
N GLU A 199 23.34 6.07 21.21
CA GLU A 199 24.00 6.27 22.50
C GLU A 199 24.96 5.08 22.68
N GLY A 200 26.17 5.15 22.11
CA GLY A 200 27.11 4.06 22.36
C GLY A 200 28.44 4.00 21.61
N GLU A 201 28.81 4.95 20.75
CA GLU A 201 30.20 4.99 20.25
C GLU A 201 31.02 5.97 21.08
N HIS A 202 31.85 5.41 21.98
CA HIS A 202 32.95 6.13 22.60
C HIS A 202 33.95 6.49 21.51
N ILE A 203 33.87 7.72 21.04
CA ILE A 203 34.86 8.31 20.16
C ILE A 203 36.08 8.71 21.02
N SER A 204 37.28 8.30 20.60
CA SER A 204 38.53 8.60 21.30
C SER A 204 38.88 10.08 21.25
N GLU A 205 39.55 10.60 22.28
CA GLU A 205 39.92 12.02 22.52
C GLU A 205 40.64 12.75 21.35
N ASP A 206 41.08 12.05 20.29
CA ASP A 206 41.73 12.65 19.12
C ASP A 206 40.75 13.06 17.98
N GLU A 207 39.43 12.83 18.12
CA GLU A 207 38.39 13.26 17.15
C GLU A 207 37.54 14.48 17.62
N GLU A 208 37.84 15.10 18.77
CA GLU A 208 37.11 16.29 19.29
C GLU A 208 37.11 17.49 18.32
N HIS A 209 38.03 17.54 17.36
CA HIS A 209 38.13 18.63 16.39
C HIS A 209 37.30 18.43 15.10
N ILE A 210 36.61 17.30 14.96
CA ILE A 210 35.69 17.03 13.85
C ILE A 210 34.22 17.02 14.35
N GLU A 211 33.95 16.97 15.66
CA GLU A 211 32.60 17.03 16.29
C GLU A 211 31.86 18.38 16.17
N GLY A 212 32.27 19.26 15.25
CA GLY A 212 31.32 20.14 14.56
C GLY A 212 30.47 19.38 13.52
N GLU A 213 30.63 18.06 13.45
CA GLU A 213 29.94 17.09 12.60
C GLU A 213 28.43 17.15 12.80
N VAL A 214 27.80 17.87 11.87
CA VAL A 214 26.44 17.67 11.35
C VAL A 214 25.60 16.71 12.21
N ARG A 215 25.10 17.22 13.35
CA ARG A 215 24.09 16.50 14.13
C ARG A 215 22.89 16.32 13.20
N GLU A 216 22.62 15.07 12.81
CA GLU A 216 21.49 14.81 11.93
C GLU A 216 20.22 15.32 12.60
N PRO A 217 19.39 16.12 11.90
CA PRO A 217 18.15 16.59 12.46
C PRO A 217 17.28 15.40 12.87
N LEU A 218 16.62 15.55 14.01
CA LEU A 218 15.57 14.64 14.44
C LEU A 218 14.55 14.41 13.32
N ASP A 219 14.33 13.15 12.91
CA ASP A 219 13.26 12.83 11.95
C ASP A 219 11.90 12.86 12.66
N VAL A 220 11.36 14.07 12.79
CA VAL A 220 10.06 14.31 13.45
C VAL A 220 8.91 13.58 12.76
N PHE A 221 9.02 13.29 11.46
CA PHE A 221 8.00 12.52 10.75
C PHE A 221 8.05 11.04 11.15
N GLN A 222 9.24 10.50 11.42
CA GLN A 222 9.37 9.14 11.95
C GLN A 222 8.72 9.03 13.33
N ILE A 223 8.99 9.99 14.22
CA ILE A 223 8.39 10.02 15.57
C ILE A 223 6.86 10.08 15.48
N LEU A 224 6.32 11.01 14.68
CA LEU A 224 4.88 11.14 14.49
C LEU A 224 4.26 9.85 13.95
N SER A 225 4.87 9.26 12.93
CA SER A 225 4.41 8.00 12.34
C SER A 225 4.38 6.88 13.37
N ASP A 226 5.40 6.78 14.22
CA ASP A 226 5.50 5.77 15.27
C ASP A 226 4.40 5.91 16.30
N VAL A 227 4.23 7.12 16.85
CA VAL A 227 3.19 7.37 17.85
C VAL A 227 1.80 7.14 17.26
N ARG A 228 1.54 7.60 16.02
CA ARG A 228 0.26 7.36 15.34
C ARG A 228 0.01 5.87 15.12
N ALA A 229 1.04 5.08 14.79
CA ALA A 229 0.94 3.63 14.64
C ALA A 229 0.60 2.93 15.97
N GLU A 230 1.19 3.37 17.08
CA GLU A 230 0.85 2.85 18.41
C GLU A 230 -0.59 3.24 18.82
N LYS A 231 -1.01 4.49 18.56
CA LYS A 231 -2.40 4.90 18.79
C LYS A 231 -3.40 4.08 17.96
N PHE A 232 -3.05 3.74 16.72
CA PHE A 232 -3.84 2.79 15.92
C PHE A 232 -3.90 1.43 16.59
N ARG A 233 -2.75 0.88 17.02
CA ARG A 233 -2.62 -0.42 17.69
C ARG A 233 -3.52 -0.52 18.92
N GLU A 234 -3.54 0.52 19.75
CA GLU A 234 -4.36 0.60 20.96
C GLU A 234 -5.86 0.70 20.67
N ASN A 235 -6.24 1.19 19.48
CA ASN A 235 -7.62 1.51 19.13
C ASN A 235 -8.15 0.71 17.91
N VAL A 236 -7.59 -0.48 17.63
CA VAL A 236 -7.99 -1.32 16.48
C VAL A 236 -9.50 -1.63 16.46
N SER A 237 -10.12 -1.84 17.62
CA SER A 237 -11.58 -2.05 17.70
C SER A 237 -12.36 -0.84 17.20
N LYS A 238 -12.01 0.36 17.69
CA LYS A 238 -12.62 1.62 17.22
C LYS A 238 -12.34 1.87 15.74
N PHE A 239 -11.17 1.47 15.25
CA PHE A 239 -10.85 1.54 13.83
C PHE A 239 -11.81 0.68 13.00
N LEU A 240 -12.09 -0.55 13.43
CA LEU A 240 -13.04 -1.42 12.72
C LEU A 240 -14.46 -0.85 12.72
N ASP A 241 -14.88 -0.20 13.80
CA ASP A 241 -16.16 0.50 13.84
C ASP A 241 -16.16 1.71 12.88
N PHE A 242 -15.09 2.49 12.87
CA PHE A 242 -14.89 3.64 11.97
C PHE A 242 -14.83 3.24 10.50
N ALA A 243 -14.18 2.12 10.18
CA ALA A 243 -13.99 1.60 8.84
C ALA A 243 -15.30 1.08 8.22
N GLY A 244 -16.30 0.75 9.04
CA GLY A 244 -17.59 0.23 8.60
C GLY A 244 -17.53 -1.17 7.98
N ASP A 245 -18.66 -1.60 7.42
CA ASP A 245 -18.81 -2.84 6.62
C ASP A 245 -19.92 -2.65 5.57
N GLU A 246 -19.80 -1.56 4.82
CA GLU A 246 -20.77 -1.13 3.82
C GLU A 246 -20.33 -1.52 2.39
N GLU A 247 -21.26 -1.46 1.44
CA GLU A 247 -20.92 -1.62 0.03
C GLU A 247 -20.08 -0.42 -0.41
N SER A 248 -18.90 -0.73 -0.91
CA SER A 248 -17.90 0.23 -1.36
C SER A 248 -17.46 -0.11 -2.78
N SER A 249 -16.79 0.85 -3.41
CA SER A 249 -16.19 0.63 -4.72
C SER A 249 -14.83 1.27 -4.84
N TRP A 250 -13.99 0.66 -5.65
CA TRP A 250 -12.76 1.23 -6.15
C TRP A 250 -12.73 0.99 -7.65
N GLU A 251 -12.89 2.06 -8.43
CA GLU A 251 -12.97 2.01 -9.89
C GLU A 251 -14.09 1.06 -10.36
N SER A 252 -13.75 0.00 -11.10
CA SER A 252 -14.69 -1.04 -11.55
C SER A 252 -14.84 -2.18 -10.55
N VAL A 253 -14.33 -2.06 -9.33
CA VAL A 253 -14.39 -3.13 -8.33
C VAL A 253 -15.38 -2.75 -7.24
N ARG A 254 -16.47 -3.50 -7.12
CA ARG A 254 -17.45 -3.41 -6.02
C ARG A 254 -17.22 -4.51 -5.00
N PHE A 255 -17.32 -4.16 -3.73
CA PHE A 255 -17.11 -5.09 -2.62
C PHE A 255 -17.86 -4.61 -1.38
N ARG A 256 -18.09 -5.52 -0.44
CA ARG A 256 -18.55 -5.17 0.91
C ARG A 256 -17.38 -5.26 1.88
N GLY A 257 -17.02 -4.14 2.48
CA GLY A 257 -15.85 -4.03 3.35
C GLY A 257 -15.24 -2.64 3.29
N SER A 258 -13.97 -2.52 3.70
CA SER A 258 -13.31 -1.23 3.85
C SER A 258 -12.10 -1.11 2.92
N LEU A 259 -12.04 -0.02 2.14
CA LEU A 259 -10.86 0.34 1.38
C LEU A 259 -9.81 0.92 2.32
N LEU A 260 -8.75 0.15 2.60
CA LEU A 260 -7.72 0.55 3.55
C LEU A 260 -6.71 1.51 2.91
N ASN A 261 -6.25 1.15 1.71
CA ASN A 261 -5.21 1.90 1.00
C ASN A 261 -5.36 1.77 -0.52
N VAL A 262 -4.81 2.76 -1.25
CA VAL A 262 -4.70 2.76 -2.72
C VAL A 262 -3.28 3.15 -3.09
N PHE A 263 -2.54 2.22 -3.71
CA PHE A 263 -1.19 2.46 -4.19
C PHE A 263 -1.23 2.87 -5.67
N GLU A 264 -0.75 4.09 -5.96
CA GLU A 264 -0.57 4.64 -7.31
C GLU A 264 -1.77 4.56 -8.29
N ARG A 265 -3.00 4.33 -7.80
CA ARG A 265 -4.19 3.98 -8.62
C ARG A 265 -4.02 2.68 -9.43
N ARG A 266 -3.06 1.83 -9.04
CA ARG A 266 -2.80 0.52 -9.66
C ARG A 266 -3.24 -0.63 -8.79
N ALA A 267 -3.13 -0.46 -7.47
CA ALA A 267 -3.54 -1.46 -6.50
C ALA A 267 -4.39 -0.85 -5.38
N ALA A 268 -5.32 -1.64 -4.85
CA ALA A 268 -6.14 -1.31 -3.71
C ALA A 268 -6.13 -2.43 -2.68
N THR A 269 -5.90 -2.09 -1.42
CA THR A 269 -5.97 -3.02 -0.30
C THR A 269 -7.34 -2.91 0.37
N ILE A 270 -8.04 -4.03 0.46
CA ILE A 270 -9.43 -4.10 0.91
C ILE A 270 -9.51 -5.06 2.09
N LEU A 271 -10.17 -4.62 3.16
CA LEU A 271 -10.55 -5.47 4.28
C LEU A 271 -11.98 -5.98 4.08
N ILE A 272 -12.11 -7.29 3.91
CA ILE A 272 -13.39 -8.01 3.89
C ILE A 272 -13.63 -8.56 5.30
N ARG A 273 -14.70 -8.11 5.96
CA ARG A 273 -15.02 -8.53 7.33
C ARG A 273 -15.99 -9.70 7.39
N ARG A 274 -16.79 -9.90 6.35
CA ARG A 274 -17.82 -10.94 6.27
C ARG A 274 -17.77 -11.66 4.93
N PRO A 275 -18.18 -12.95 4.87
CA PRO A 275 -18.34 -13.63 3.61
C PRO A 275 -19.26 -12.85 2.67
N GLY A 276 -18.91 -12.83 1.39
CA GLY A 276 -19.65 -12.07 0.40
C GLY A 276 -19.07 -12.26 -0.98
N PHE A 277 -19.18 -11.20 -1.79
CA PHE A 277 -18.72 -11.21 -3.17
C PHE A 277 -17.91 -9.95 -3.47
N LEU A 278 -16.85 -10.13 -4.25
CA LEU A 278 -16.15 -9.06 -4.93
C LEU A 278 -16.52 -9.12 -6.40
N THR A 279 -17.01 -8.01 -6.95
CA THR A 279 -17.45 -7.92 -8.35
C THR A 279 -16.55 -6.97 -9.11
N ILE A 280 -16.01 -7.42 -10.23
CA ILE A 280 -15.29 -6.59 -11.20
C ILE A 280 -16.28 -6.25 -12.33
N ASP A 281 -16.85 -5.06 -12.27
CA ASP A 281 -17.85 -4.49 -13.18
C ASP A 281 -17.22 -3.95 -14.46
N LYS A 282 -16.46 -4.81 -15.15
CA LYS A 282 -16.08 -4.57 -16.54
C LYS A 282 -16.86 -5.53 -17.42
N ALA A 283 -17.36 -5.02 -18.55
CA ALA A 283 -17.91 -5.79 -19.66
C ALA A 283 -18.80 -7.02 -19.27
N GLY A 284 -19.80 -6.80 -18.41
CA GLY A 284 -20.75 -7.84 -17.97
C GLY A 284 -20.58 -8.35 -16.54
N GLY A 285 -19.55 -7.90 -15.79
CA GLY A 285 -19.41 -8.19 -14.35
C GLY A 285 -18.87 -9.59 -14.05
N ARG A 286 -17.78 -9.68 -13.29
CA ARG A 286 -17.20 -10.96 -12.85
C ARG A 286 -17.17 -11.01 -11.33
N THR A 287 -17.71 -12.07 -10.77
CA THR A 287 -17.91 -12.16 -9.32
C THR A 287 -17.03 -13.26 -8.73
N ILE A 288 -16.30 -12.94 -7.67
CA ILE A 288 -15.51 -13.87 -6.88
C ILE A 288 -16.15 -14.00 -5.49
N PRO A 289 -16.44 -15.22 -5.00
CA PRO A 289 -16.80 -15.41 -3.60
C PRO A 289 -15.60 -15.11 -2.71
N VAL A 290 -15.80 -14.26 -1.71
CA VAL A 290 -14.76 -13.86 -0.76
C VAL A 290 -15.15 -14.26 0.66
N GLN A 291 -14.14 -14.61 1.45
CA GLN A 291 -14.25 -14.86 2.89
C GLN A 291 -13.64 -13.70 3.67
N PRO A 292 -13.84 -13.61 5.01
CA PRO A 292 -13.14 -12.63 5.83
C PRO A 292 -11.64 -12.67 5.56
N SER A 293 -11.11 -11.56 5.05
CA SER A 293 -9.75 -11.50 4.53
C SER A 293 -9.26 -10.08 4.33
N LEU A 294 -7.94 -9.95 4.28
CA LEU A 294 -7.25 -8.82 3.67
C LEU A 294 -6.88 -9.24 2.25
N ILE A 295 -7.35 -8.48 1.26
CA ILE A 295 -7.06 -8.72 -0.15
C ILE A 295 -6.45 -7.50 -0.79
N GLU A 296 -5.63 -7.71 -1.81
CA GLU A 296 -5.13 -6.68 -2.69
C GLU A 296 -5.69 -6.92 -4.10
N VAL A 297 -6.20 -5.88 -4.73
CA VAL A 297 -6.66 -5.93 -6.11
C VAL A 297 -5.75 -5.04 -6.94
N GLU A 298 -5.12 -5.59 -7.97
CA GLU A 298 -4.17 -4.90 -8.82
C GLU A 298 -4.58 -4.95 -10.30
N ARG A 299 -4.22 -3.91 -11.05
CA ARG A 299 -4.30 -3.91 -12.51
C ARG A 299 -3.08 -4.60 -13.12
N LEU A 300 -3.31 -5.51 -14.06
CA LEU A 300 -2.29 -6.15 -14.88
C LEU A 300 -1.99 -5.22 -16.07
N VAL A 301 -0.83 -4.57 -16.06
CA VAL A 301 -0.43 -3.59 -17.10
C VAL A 301 0.73 -4.13 -17.92
#